data_AF-A0A3D4U130-F1
#
_entry.id   AF-A0A3D4U130-F1
#
_cell.length_a   1.000
_cell.length_b   1.000
_cell.length_c   1.000
_cell.angle_alpha   90.00
_cell.angle_beta   90.00
_cell.angle_gamma   90.00
#
_symmetry.space_group_name_H-M   'P 1'
#
loop_
_entity.id
_entity.type
_entity.pdbx_description
1 polymer ?
#
loop_
_entity_poly.entity_id
_entity_poly.type
_entity_poly.pdbx_seq_one_letter_code
_entity_poly.pdbx_strand_id
1 'polypeptide(L)'
;PFLFHYTGFYFGKAKSANYFTPSEYIQMLGLQNGNRVYKWVRRAYITGHESLDKHKAFISAANGASGTLTSDGAVRMISTPLTGAPGVGATQTFLTVGSFDTEGEAAAALKYIRSKFARALLGVLKVTQHNTSEKWKYVPLQNFTPTSDIDWEKSIPEIDRQLYKKYGLDETEIAFIESHVKEME
;
A
#
# COMPACT_ATOMS: atom_id res chain seq x y z
N PRO A 1 30.67 -7.64 -24.54
CA PRO A 1 29.51 -6.69 -24.56
C PRO A 1 28.23 -7.41 -24.12
N PHE A 2 27.80 -7.18 -22.89
CA PHE A 2 26.59 -7.82 -22.35
C PHE A 2 25.34 -7.15 -22.95
N LEU A 3 24.63 -7.88 -23.83
CA LEU A 3 23.31 -7.49 -24.33
C LEU A 3 22.26 -7.79 -23.25
N PHE A 4 21.80 -6.76 -22.57
CA PHE A 4 20.60 -6.83 -21.74
C PHE A 4 19.37 -6.86 -22.64
N HIS A 5 18.79 -8.04 -22.83
CA HIS A 5 17.49 -8.19 -23.49
C HIS A 5 16.40 -7.93 -22.45
N TYR A 6 15.69 -6.81 -22.56
CA TYR A 6 14.40 -6.66 -21.91
C TYR A 6 13.39 -7.54 -22.66
N THR A 7 12.97 -8.65 -22.06
CA THR A 7 11.77 -9.37 -22.49
C THR A 7 10.57 -8.44 -22.33
N GLY A 8 10.19 -7.77 -23.41
CA GLY A 8 9.02 -6.91 -23.45
C GLY A 8 7.75 -7.75 -23.37
N PHE A 9 7.05 -7.70 -22.24
CA PHE A 9 5.67 -8.18 -22.16
C PHE A 9 4.79 -7.27 -23.04
N TYR A 10 3.95 -7.87 -23.88
CA TYR A 10 3.01 -7.15 -24.74
C TYR A 10 1.94 -6.47 -23.86
N PHE A 11 2.17 -5.18 -23.57
CA PHE A 11 1.37 -4.37 -22.67
C PHE A 11 0.43 -3.47 -23.49
N GLY A 12 -0.76 -3.94 -23.82
CA GLY A 12 -1.75 -3.17 -24.58
C GLY A 12 -2.37 -2.04 -23.75
N LYS A 13 -2.49 -0.83 -24.33
CA LYS A 13 -3.15 0.33 -23.69
C LYS A 13 -4.68 0.20 -23.61
N ALA A 14 -5.29 -0.47 -24.57
CA ALA A 14 -6.69 -0.88 -24.61
C ALA A 14 -6.91 -1.66 -25.92
N LYS A 15 -7.64 -2.77 -25.88
CA LYS A 15 -8.40 -3.30 -27.02
C LYS A 15 -9.84 -3.42 -26.56
N SER A 16 -10.80 -3.30 -27.48
CA SER A 16 -12.23 -3.17 -27.19
C SER A 16 -12.75 -4.22 -26.20
N ALA A 17 -13.71 -3.81 -25.36
CA ALA A 17 -14.29 -4.59 -24.25
C ALA A 17 -14.88 -5.97 -24.63
N ASN A 18 -14.95 -6.28 -25.93
CA ASN A 18 -15.58 -7.49 -26.46
C ASN A 18 -14.65 -8.72 -26.52
N TYR A 19 -13.39 -8.63 -26.08
CA TYR A 19 -12.40 -9.72 -26.18
C TYR A 19 -11.74 -10.11 -24.86
N PHE A 20 -12.21 -9.58 -23.72
CA PHE A 20 -11.60 -9.84 -22.42
C PHE A 20 -12.61 -10.53 -21.50
N THR A 21 -12.29 -11.77 -21.13
CA THR A 21 -12.92 -12.42 -19.98
C THR A 21 -12.04 -12.23 -18.75
N PRO A 22 -12.59 -11.91 -17.56
CA PRO A 22 -11.83 -11.81 -16.31
C PRO A 22 -11.07 -13.09 -15.92
N SER A 23 -11.46 -14.23 -16.50
CA SER A 23 -10.77 -15.51 -16.38
C SER A 23 -9.46 -15.57 -17.18
N GLU A 24 -9.36 -14.88 -18.31
CA GLU A 24 -8.19 -14.98 -19.21
C GLU A 24 -7.19 -13.85 -19.03
N TYR A 25 -7.63 -12.68 -18.57
CA TYR A 25 -6.78 -11.51 -18.42
C TYR A 25 -6.91 -10.88 -17.04
N ILE A 26 -5.80 -10.33 -16.58
CA ILE A 26 -5.71 -9.57 -15.33
C ILE A 26 -5.17 -8.18 -15.63
N GLN A 27 -5.43 -7.26 -14.71
CA GLN A 27 -4.90 -5.90 -14.77
C GLN A 27 -3.62 -5.81 -13.93
N MET A 28 -2.60 -5.13 -14.44
CA MET A 28 -1.33 -4.91 -13.76
C MET A 28 -1.09 -3.42 -13.55
N LEU A 29 -0.98 -3.02 -12.28
CA LEU A 29 -0.53 -1.70 -11.85
C LEU A 29 0.99 -1.58 -12.02
N GLY A 30 1.45 -0.53 -12.69
CA GLY A 30 2.86 -0.23 -12.86
C GLY A 30 3.14 1.26 -12.95
N LEU A 31 4.41 1.61 -13.19
CA LEU A 31 4.84 2.98 -13.48
C LEU A 31 5.31 3.11 -14.93
N GLN A 32 4.84 4.14 -15.62
CA GLN A 32 5.31 4.53 -16.94
C GLN A 32 5.50 6.05 -16.97
N ASN A 33 6.72 6.51 -17.28
CA ASN A 33 7.09 7.93 -17.28
C ASN A 33 6.73 8.63 -15.96
N GLY A 34 6.99 7.98 -14.82
CA GLY A 34 6.66 8.48 -13.48
C GLY A 34 5.18 8.43 -13.10
N ASN A 35 4.28 8.06 -14.03
CA ASN A 35 2.84 8.00 -13.79
C ASN A 35 2.38 6.57 -13.53
N ARG A 36 1.40 6.43 -12.64
CA ARG A 36 0.72 5.16 -12.40
C ARG A 36 -0.10 4.80 -13.63
N VAL A 37 0.10 3.59 -14.12
CA VAL A 37 -0.64 3.07 -15.28
C VAL A 37 -1.13 1.67 -14.99
N TYR A 38 -2.29 1.35 -15.54
CA TYR A 38 -2.83 0.00 -15.54
C TYR A 38 -2.77 -0.56 -16.95
N LYS A 39 -2.36 -1.82 -17.06
CA LYS A 39 -2.31 -2.53 -18.35
C LYS A 39 -2.81 -3.95 -18.20
N TRP A 40 -3.32 -4.51 -19.28
CA TRP A 40 -3.84 -5.87 -19.29
C TRP A 40 -2.76 -6.87 -19.68
N VAL A 41 -2.72 -8.01 -18.99
CA VAL A 41 -1.83 -9.14 -19.31
C VAL A 41 -2.64 -10.43 -19.25
N ARG A 42 -2.27 -11.41 -20.09
CA ARG A 42 -2.87 -12.75 -20.03
C ARG A 42 -2.53 -13.38 -18.68
N ARG A 43 -3.54 -13.90 -17.98
CA ARG A 43 -3.37 -14.61 -16.71
C ARG A 43 -2.38 -15.76 -16.83
N ALA A 44 -2.39 -16.47 -17.96
CA ALA A 44 -1.47 -17.57 -18.25
C ALA A 44 0.02 -17.20 -18.23
N TYR A 45 0.37 -15.90 -18.30
CA TYR A 45 1.76 -15.43 -18.25
C TYR A 45 2.20 -15.00 -16.85
N ILE A 46 1.30 -15.05 -15.87
CA ILE A 46 1.54 -14.58 -14.51
C ILE A 46 1.45 -15.77 -13.59
N THR A 47 2.50 -16.01 -12.81
CA THR A 47 2.46 -17.00 -11.75
C THR A 47 1.37 -16.63 -10.75
N GLY A 48 0.49 -17.57 -10.43
CA GLY A 48 -0.54 -17.36 -9.42
C GLY A 48 0.07 -16.93 -8.08
N HIS A 49 -0.51 -15.90 -7.47
CA HIS A 49 -0.18 -15.44 -6.13
C HIS A 49 -1.46 -15.38 -5.31
N GLU A 50 -1.41 -15.70 -4.02
CA GLU A 50 -2.58 -15.78 -3.14
C GLU A 50 -3.41 -14.49 -3.13
N SER A 51 -2.74 -13.33 -3.27
CA SER A 51 -3.40 -12.04 -3.27
C SER A 51 -4.06 -11.70 -4.61
N LEU A 52 -3.74 -12.39 -5.72
CA LEU A 52 -4.17 -11.96 -7.05
C LEU A 52 -5.69 -11.87 -7.18
N ASP A 53 -6.40 -12.90 -6.70
CA ASP A 53 -7.86 -12.99 -6.78
C ASP A 53 -8.56 -12.52 -5.47
N LYS A 54 -7.84 -11.78 -4.63
CA LYS A 54 -8.34 -11.17 -3.39
C LYS A 54 -8.39 -9.64 -3.52
N HIS A 55 -9.03 -8.98 -2.57
CA HIS A 55 -8.83 -7.54 -2.37
C HIS A 55 -7.49 -7.29 -1.69
N LYS A 56 -6.83 -6.17 -1.98
CA LYS A 56 -5.53 -5.81 -1.39
C LYS A 56 -5.30 -4.31 -1.39
N ALA A 57 -4.24 -3.87 -0.71
CA ALA A 57 -3.71 -2.52 -0.87
C ALA A 57 -2.34 -2.54 -1.55
N PHE A 58 -2.01 -1.46 -2.26
CA PHE A 58 -0.73 -1.23 -2.90
C PHE A 58 -0.04 0.01 -2.34
N ILE A 59 1.25 -0.11 -2.04
CA ILE A 59 2.10 1.00 -1.62
C ILE A 59 3.31 1.04 -2.55
N SER A 60 3.78 2.23 -2.96
CA SER A 60 5.03 2.31 -3.72
C SER A 60 6.21 1.72 -2.93
N ALA A 61 7.02 0.91 -3.59
CA ALA A 61 8.25 0.32 -3.03
C ALA A 61 9.40 1.34 -2.94
N ALA A 62 9.23 2.52 -3.54
CA ALA A 62 10.16 3.63 -3.40
C ALA A 62 9.42 4.98 -3.36
N ASN A 63 9.96 5.93 -2.59
CA ASN A 63 9.45 7.30 -2.51
C ASN A 63 10.59 8.28 -2.77
N GLY A 64 10.31 9.43 -3.39
CA GLY A 64 11.33 10.45 -3.69
C GLY A 64 12.01 11.09 -2.46
N ALA A 65 11.45 10.90 -1.26
CA ALA A 65 12.05 11.32 0.01
C ALA A 65 12.33 10.11 0.91
N SER A 66 13.38 10.18 1.73
CA SER A 66 13.75 9.11 2.66
C SER A 66 12.64 8.80 3.65
N GLY A 67 11.74 9.75 3.93
CA GLY A 67 10.70 9.59 4.95
C GLY A 67 11.33 9.41 6.33
N THR A 68 12.46 10.05 6.58
CA THR A 68 13.11 10.06 7.90
C THR A 68 12.34 11.00 8.80
N LEU A 69 12.00 10.57 10.02
CA LEU A 69 11.46 11.47 11.03
C LEU A 69 12.58 12.44 11.44
N THR A 70 12.37 13.73 11.20
CA THR A 70 13.33 14.80 11.52
C THR A 70 12.67 15.81 12.44
N SER A 71 13.47 16.57 13.19
CA SER A 71 12.98 17.70 14.01
C SER A 71 12.30 18.79 13.19
N ASP A 72 12.60 18.86 11.89
CA ASP A 72 12.25 20.01 11.03
C ASP A 72 10.88 19.85 10.36
N GLY A 73 9.88 19.48 11.17
CA GLY A 73 8.47 19.44 10.78
C GLY A 73 7.97 18.09 10.23
N ALA A 74 6.68 18.07 9.88
CA ALA A 74 5.96 16.85 9.56
C ALA A 74 6.35 16.25 8.19
N VAL A 75 6.76 14.97 8.18
CA VAL A 75 7.31 14.29 7.01
C VAL A 75 6.29 13.35 6.36
N ARG A 76 6.35 13.26 5.03
CA ARG A 76 5.59 12.27 4.25
C ARG A 76 6.38 10.97 4.13
N MET A 77 5.93 9.94 4.84
CA MET A 77 6.63 8.65 4.92
C MET A 77 6.47 7.78 3.67
N ILE A 78 5.27 7.77 3.09
CA ILE A 78 4.90 6.90 1.97
C ILE A 78 4.19 7.65 0.84
N SER A 79 4.26 7.09 -0.38
CA SER A 79 3.36 7.48 -1.46
C SER A 79 1.90 7.17 -1.11
N THR A 80 0.95 7.89 -1.73
CA THR A 80 -0.50 7.64 -1.57
C THR A 80 -0.83 6.18 -1.88
N PRO A 81 -1.27 5.40 -0.88
CA PRO A 81 -1.66 4.01 -1.07
C PRO A 81 -2.89 3.88 -1.97
N LEU A 82 -3.05 2.74 -2.63
CA LEU A 82 -4.17 2.41 -3.50
C LEU A 82 -4.82 1.10 -3.08
N THR A 83 -6.10 0.91 -3.37
CA THR A 83 -6.74 -0.40 -3.30
C THR A 83 -6.61 -1.15 -4.62
N GLY A 84 -6.59 -2.47 -4.54
CA GLY A 84 -6.62 -3.39 -5.67
C GLY A 84 -7.76 -4.38 -5.51
N ALA A 85 -8.60 -4.48 -6.55
CA ALA A 85 -9.65 -5.49 -6.63
C ALA A 85 -9.09 -6.89 -6.98
N PRO A 86 -9.89 -7.95 -6.83
CA PRO A 86 -9.60 -9.26 -7.43
C PRO A 86 -9.26 -9.15 -8.92
N GLY A 87 -8.23 -9.86 -9.37
CA GLY A 87 -7.74 -9.77 -10.76
C GLY A 87 -6.86 -8.55 -11.05
N VAL A 88 -6.53 -7.74 -10.03
CA VAL A 88 -5.54 -6.65 -10.13
C VAL A 88 -4.25 -7.04 -9.41
N GLY A 89 -3.16 -7.16 -10.16
CA GLY A 89 -1.79 -7.31 -9.66
C GLY A 89 -0.97 -6.02 -9.81
N ALA A 90 0.29 -6.05 -9.40
CA ALA A 90 1.21 -4.93 -9.57
C ALA A 90 2.63 -5.40 -9.91
N THR A 91 3.41 -4.54 -10.55
CA THR A 91 4.85 -4.74 -10.74
C THR A 91 5.61 -4.55 -9.43
N GLN A 92 6.88 -4.97 -9.37
CA GLN A 92 7.75 -4.85 -8.19
C GLN A 92 8.00 -3.40 -7.71
N THR A 93 7.55 -2.40 -8.47
CA THR A 93 7.51 -1.00 -8.05
C THR A 93 6.49 -0.75 -6.94
N PHE A 94 5.58 -1.69 -6.68
CA PHE A 94 4.60 -1.64 -5.61
C PHE A 94 4.75 -2.85 -4.69
N LEU A 95 4.60 -2.60 -3.38
CA LEU A 95 4.33 -3.62 -2.39
C LEU A 95 2.84 -3.91 -2.36
N THR A 96 2.50 -5.19 -2.27
CA THR A 96 1.13 -5.64 -1.99
C THR A 96 0.98 -5.82 -0.48
N VAL A 97 -0.10 -5.28 0.09
CA VAL A 97 -0.43 -5.41 1.50
C VAL A 97 -1.74 -6.18 1.64
N GLY A 98 -1.64 -7.34 2.28
CA GLY A 98 -2.76 -8.22 2.58
C GLY A 98 -3.33 -8.98 1.39
N SER A 99 -4.22 -9.91 1.73
CA SER A 99 -5.02 -10.75 0.83
C SER A 99 -6.41 -10.87 1.47
N PHE A 100 -7.26 -9.88 1.22
CA PHE A 100 -8.54 -9.69 1.90
C PHE A 100 -9.70 -10.29 1.12
N ASP A 101 -10.70 -10.79 1.83
CA ASP A 101 -11.88 -11.41 1.23
C ASP A 101 -12.88 -10.36 0.76
N THR A 102 -12.90 -9.21 1.43
CA THR A 102 -13.85 -8.13 1.12
C THR A 102 -13.16 -6.82 0.77
N GLU A 103 -13.86 -5.98 0.01
CA GLU A 103 -13.42 -4.61 -0.25
C GLU A 103 -13.30 -3.79 1.04
N GLY A 104 -14.21 -4.01 2.01
CA GLY A 104 -14.21 -3.34 3.30
C GLY A 104 -12.94 -3.61 4.11
N GLU A 105 -12.49 -4.86 4.16
CA GLU A 105 -11.21 -5.21 4.81
C GLU A 105 -10.01 -4.52 4.15
N ALA A 106 -9.96 -4.48 2.81
CA ALA A 106 -8.91 -3.79 2.09
C ALA A 106 -8.95 -2.27 2.30
N ALA A 107 -10.15 -1.68 2.39
CA ALA A 107 -10.34 -0.27 2.69
C ALA A 107 -9.92 0.06 4.14
N ALA A 108 -10.24 -0.80 5.11
CA ALA A 108 -9.80 -0.69 6.49
C ALA A 108 -8.27 -0.76 6.60
N ALA A 109 -7.63 -1.72 5.92
CA ALA A 109 -6.18 -1.81 5.83
C ALA A 109 -5.56 -0.56 5.17
N LEU A 110 -6.21 0.00 4.15
CA LEU A 110 -5.78 1.25 3.54
C LEU A 110 -5.80 2.42 4.53
N LYS A 111 -6.89 2.58 5.30
CA LYS A 111 -7.00 3.61 6.36
C LYS A 111 -5.92 3.41 7.42
N TYR A 112 -5.65 2.17 7.81
CA TYR A 112 -4.57 1.85 8.75
C TYR A 112 -3.19 2.27 8.22
N ILE A 113 -2.85 1.93 6.97
CA ILE A 113 -1.60 2.35 6.33
C ILE A 113 -1.50 3.88 6.25
N ARG A 114 -2.64 4.59 6.13
CA ARG A 114 -2.70 6.05 6.08
C ARG A 114 -2.57 6.73 7.45
N SER A 115 -2.90 6.02 8.53
CA SER A 115 -2.77 6.51 9.91
C SER A 115 -1.38 7.07 10.20
N LYS A 116 -1.30 8.10 11.04
CA LYS A 116 -0.01 8.61 11.52
C LYS A 116 0.67 7.55 12.39
N PHE A 117 -0.10 6.80 13.19
CA PHE A 117 0.38 5.71 14.02
C PHE A 117 1.23 4.69 13.23
N ALA A 118 0.66 4.08 12.18
CA ALA A 118 1.37 3.06 11.40
C ALA A 118 2.61 3.63 10.71
N ARG A 119 2.53 4.89 10.25
CA ARG A 119 3.62 5.56 9.53
C ARG A 119 4.74 6.04 10.46
N ALA A 120 4.44 6.39 11.71
CA ALA A 120 5.44 6.66 12.73
C ALA A 120 6.27 5.41 13.01
N LEU A 121 5.61 4.26 13.20
CA LEU A 121 6.27 2.97 13.43
C LEU A 121 7.09 2.51 12.22
N LEU A 122 6.58 2.71 11.00
CA LEU A 122 7.37 2.49 9.78
C LEU A 122 8.65 3.34 9.78
N GLY A 123 8.57 4.58 10.27
CA GLY A 123 9.69 5.52 10.35
C GLY A 123 10.88 5.04 11.18
N VAL A 124 10.65 4.12 12.12
CA VAL A 124 11.71 3.54 12.97
C VAL A 124 12.74 2.78 12.12
N LEU A 125 12.29 2.04 11.10
CA LEU A 125 13.17 1.25 10.24
C LEU A 125 13.41 1.87 8.86
N LYS A 126 12.50 2.73 8.40
CA LYS A 126 12.54 3.35 7.08
C LYS A 126 13.42 4.60 7.06
N VAL A 127 14.74 4.38 7.04
CA VAL A 127 15.75 5.44 6.95
C VAL A 127 16.14 5.81 5.51
N THR A 128 15.71 5.05 4.51
CA THR A 128 15.99 5.30 3.08
C THR A 128 14.71 5.39 2.26
N GLN A 129 14.86 5.82 0.99
CA GLN A 129 13.76 5.91 0.03
C GLN A 129 13.12 4.54 -0.29
N HIS A 130 13.87 3.45 -0.12
CA HIS A 130 13.40 2.10 -0.42
C HIS A 130 12.49 1.59 0.71
N ASN A 131 11.24 1.30 0.34
CA ASN A 131 10.21 0.77 1.21
C ASN A 131 10.04 -0.71 0.90
N THR A 132 10.62 -1.56 1.74
CA THR A 132 10.50 -3.02 1.64
C THR A 132 9.63 -3.57 2.74
N SER A 133 9.15 -4.80 2.60
CA SER A 133 8.28 -5.44 3.60
C SER A 133 8.93 -5.51 4.99
N GLU A 134 10.25 -5.69 5.07
CA GLU A 134 11.03 -5.77 6.31
C GLU A 134 10.98 -4.46 7.11
N LYS A 135 10.75 -3.32 6.44
CA LYS A 135 10.62 -2.03 7.12
C LYS A 135 9.32 -1.91 7.92
N TRP A 136 8.33 -2.75 7.64
CA TRP A 136 7.05 -2.79 8.34
C TRP A 136 7.07 -3.70 9.58
N LYS A 137 8.22 -4.29 9.93
CA LYS A 137 8.37 -5.26 11.02
C LYS A 137 7.77 -4.80 12.37
N TYR A 138 7.85 -3.51 12.69
CA TYR A 138 7.33 -2.96 13.95
C TYR A 138 5.90 -2.40 13.84
N VAL A 139 5.30 -2.42 12.65
CA VAL A 139 3.92 -2.00 12.46
C VAL A 139 3.02 -3.18 12.82
N PRO A 140 2.23 -3.11 13.90
CA PRO A 140 1.46 -4.25 14.40
C PRO A 140 0.30 -4.58 13.46
N LEU A 141 0.13 -5.87 13.16
CA LEU A 141 -1.02 -6.35 12.38
C LEU A 141 -2.32 -6.09 13.13
N GLN A 142 -3.31 -5.50 12.45
CA GLN A 142 -4.65 -5.28 12.99
C GLN A 142 -5.64 -6.32 12.47
N ASN A 143 -6.77 -6.44 13.17
CA ASN A 143 -7.95 -7.09 12.62
C ASN A 143 -8.70 -6.09 11.72
N PHE A 144 -8.92 -6.43 10.46
CA PHE A 144 -9.66 -5.60 9.49
C PHE A 144 -11.07 -6.12 9.20
N THR A 145 -11.46 -7.23 9.84
CA THR A 145 -12.80 -7.80 9.71
C THR A 145 -13.83 -6.96 10.48
N PRO A 146 -15.14 -7.18 10.25
CA PRO A 146 -16.19 -6.49 11.00
C PRO A 146 -16.16 -6.71 12.52
N THR A 147 -15.42 -7.71 13.03
CA THR A 147 -15.27 -7.96 14.46
C THR A 147 -14.02 -7.29 15.06
N SER A 148 -13.45 -6.32 14.34
CA SER A 148 -12.34 -5.49 14.79
C SER A 148 -12.69 -4.71 16.06
N ASP A 149 -11.69 -4.50 16.91
CA ASP A 149 -11.76 -3.60 18.06
C ASP A 149 -11.61 -2.12 17.67
N ILE A 150 -11.06 -1.85 16.48
CA ILE A 150 -11.02 -0.54 15.85
C ILE A 150 -12.23 -0.38 14.93
N ASP A 151 -12.96 0.73 15.09
CA ASP A 151 -14.00 1.17 14.15
C ASP A 151 -13.35 1.80 12.91
N TRP A 152 -13.23 0.99 11.86
CA TRP A 152 -12.64 1.37 10.58
C TRP A 152 -13.54 2.23 9.70
N GLU A 153 -14.82 2.46 10.06
CA GLU A 153 -15.71 3.35 9.32
C GLU A 153 -15.38 4.83 9.59
N LYS A 154 -14.69 5.10 10.70
CA LYS A 154 -14.28 6.45 11.10
C LYS A 154 -13.25 7.09 10.17
N SER A 155 -13.05 8.39 10.38
CA SER A 155 -12.00 9.15 9.71
C SER A 155 -10.61 8.70 10.19
N ILE A 156 -9.56 8.97 9.41
CA ILE A 156 -8.18 8.61 9.77
C ILE A 156 -7.76 9.22 11.12
N PRO A 157 -8.03 10.51 11.42
CA PRO A 157 -7.69 11.09 12.74
C PRO A 157 -8.42 10.41 13.91
N GLU A 158 -9.67 9.99 13.73
CA GLU A 158 -10.39 9.23 14.75
C GLU A 158 -9.82 7.82 14.91
N ILE A 159 -9.41 7.17 13.82
CA ILE A 159 -8.70 5.88 13.85
C ILE A 159 -7.36 6.01 14.57
N ASP A 160 -6.57 7.06 14.30
CA ASP A 160 -5.33 7.33 15.02
C ASP A 160 -5.56 7.42 16.53
N ARG A 161 -6.60 8.14 16.98
CA ARG A 161 -6.97 8.20 18.41
C ARG A 161 -7.33 6.84 19.00
N GLN A 162 -8.06 6.00 18.25
CA GLN A 162 -8.37 4.64 18.68
C GLN A 162 -7.10 3.79 18.83
N LEU A 163 -6.16 3.91 17.88
CA LEU A 163 -4.87 3.20 17.90
C LEU A 163 -3.99 3.68 19.06
N TYR A 164 -3.89 4.99 19.31
CA TYR A 164 -3.14 5.53 20.44
C TYR A 164 -3.67 4.98 21.76
N LYS A 165 -5.00 4.97 21.94
CA LYS A 165 -5.63 4.38 23.12
C LYS A 165 -5.38 2.87 23.24
N LYS A 166 -5.51 2.13 22.14
CA LYS A 166 -5.31 0.67 22.09
C LYS A 166 -3.90 0.28 22.51
N TYR A 167 -2.89 1.04 22.07
CA TYR A 167 -1.49 0.78 22.35
C TYR A 167 -0.95 1.52 23.58
N GLY A 168 -1.80 2.27 24.28
CA GLY A 168 -1.46 2.92 25.56
C GLY A 168 -0.45 4.05 25.42
N LEU A 169 -0.48 4.78 24.30
CA LEU A 169 0.44 5.90 24.08
C LEU A 169 0.13 7.06 25.04
N ASP A 170 1.19 7.69 25.55
CA ASP A 170 1.07 8.88 26.38
C ASP A 170 0.99 10.18 25.55
N GLU A 171 0.73 11.30 26.22
CA GLU A 171 0.59 12.61 25.55
C GLU A 171 1.86 13.06 24.82
N THR A 172 3.04 12.68 25.33
CA THR A 172 4.33 13.04 24.72
C THR A 172 4.54 12.26 23.42
N GLU A 173 4.24 10.96 23.44
CA GLU A 173 4.32 10.09 22.28
C GLU A 173 3.30 10.50 21.20
N ILE A 174 2.07 10.81 21.60
CA ILE A 174 1.03 11.32 20.69
C ILE A 174 1.49 12.63 20.07
N ALA A 175 1.95 13.59 20.89
CA ALA A 175 2.43 14.88 20.39
C ALA A 175 3.61 14.72 19.41
N PHE A 176 4.53 13.78 19.66
CA PHE A 176 5.61 13.46 18.74
C PHE A 176 5.07 12.99 17.39
N ILE A 177 4.15 12.00 17.37
CA ILE A 177 3.57 11.47 16.13
C ILE A 177 2.84 12.57 15.36
N GLU A 178 2.01 13.36 16.05
CA GLU A 178 1.18 14.40 15.44
C GLU A 178 2.01 15.52 14.80
N SER A 179 3.17 15.84 15.39
CA SER A 179 4.07 16.89 14.89
C SER A 179 5.06 16.42 13.82
N HIS A 180 5.43 15.14 13.81
CA HIS A 180 6.47 14.60 12.92
C HIS A 180 5.92 13.84 11.72
N VAL A 181 4.64 13.45 11.72
CA VAL A 181 4.01 12.68 10.64
C VAL A 181 2.93 13.50 9.94
N LYS A 182 3.12 13.78 8.64
CA LYS A 182 2.17 14.56 7.86
C LYS A 182 0.84 13.82 7.68
N GLU A 183 -0.27 14.54 7.74
CA GLU A 183 -1.60 13.99 7.44
C GLU A 183 -1.70 13.46 6.01
N MET A 184 -2.59 12.49 5.84
CA MET A 184 -2.92 11.87 4.57
C MET A 184 -4.40 11.54 4.56
N GLU A 185 -5.05 11.77 3.43
CA GLU A 185 -6.45 11.43 3.17
C GLU A 185 -6.59 10.03 2.56
#